data_AF-A0A959A6V4-F1
#
_entry.id   AF-A0A959A6V4-F1
#
_cell.length_a   1.000
_cell.length_b   1.000
_cell.length_c   1.000
_cell.angle_alpha   90.00
_cell.angle_beta   90.00
_cell.angle_gamma   90.00
#
_symmetry.space_group_name_H-M   'P 1'
#
loop_
_entity.id
_entity.type
_entity.pdbx_description
1 polymer ?
#
loop_
_entity_poly.entity_id
_entity_poly.type
_entity_poly.pdbx_seq_one_letter_code
_entity_poly.pdbx_strand_id
1 'polypeptide(L)'
;MATNTPTNNLVKVLDWLAIAALVGTALAAFFLYGNNTGAGAAATPEEANAIRIEIQRYLGYEILPVRYLSLPYDLVMNSNVYLAILDTGVLLLIFVPIAILLGFLAKPGSPPNGKARRWEAPLLATAVVVSCFFLMVISTANGYIADKNMKIVKPTEVSEYLANTSFGEAPVGVTCAHLYQQCLRLYQGAVEPVLLRFSGNADAVTYPLLILVFALFFYIGSRRFRHLPMPEQGLLYFTYAYLFFWLMLSAGIVWYGLLAFPLLTAFVFSVMLGKGKGEGLAGKVGRYLFLATVAVSLVIGFAHRFSNLTLTILSKDKIAGKRIYDPAYVQYITGDFTEENVYDAYYPGLGRALRSINTEDKSLIYNVGGRFNFFIRANDKRMFNDNQLDFFNQIITKYKNKEQVTALLKASGFRYLIVDFNTPSGDRTPEQLLVERYKKFMLLLYENPGLEMLATNRVIKETSGGATQYIYGVFGEVQDPGTFAIYRIK
;
A
#
# COMPACT_ATOMS: atom_id res chain seq x y z
N MET A 1 34.38 42.49 -10.96
CA MET A 1 34.65 41.28 -11.78
C MET A 1 34.18 40.07 -11.00
N ALA A 2 33.06 39.46 -11.38
CA ALA A 2 32.54 38.26 -10.74
C ALA A 2 33.35 37.05 -11.24
N THR A 3 34.07 36.39 -10.35
CA THR A 3 34.81 35.16 -10.63
C THR A 3 33.81 34.05 -10.93
N ASN A 4 33.69 33.65 -12.20
CA ASN A 4 33.04 32.41 -12.59
C ASN A 4 33.85 31.23 -12.03
N THR A 5 33.45 30.71 -10.87
CA THR A 5 34.06 29.52 -10.29
C THR A 5 33.66 28.28 -11.10
N PRO A 6 34.61 27.36 -11.39
CA PRO A 6 34.39 26.17 -12.22
C PRO A 6 33.30 25.22 -11.70
N THR A 7 32.94 25.32 -10.42
CA THR A 7 31.82 24.59 -9.80
C THR A 7 30.46 24.88 -10.45
N ASN A 8 30.23 26.08 -10.98
CA ASN A 8 28.95 26.43 -11.64
C ASN A 8 28.76 25.74 -13.00
N ASN A 9 29.85 25.39 -13.69
CA ASN A 9 29.76 24.68 -14.96
C ASN A 9 29.53 23.19 -14.74
N LEU A 10 30.13 22.60 -13.71
CA LEU A 10 29.90 21.21 -13.34
C LEU A 10 28.43 20.96 -12.95
N VAL A 11 27.84 21.84 -12.14
CA VAL A 11 26.42 21.72 -11.75
C VAL A 11 25.50 21.81 -12.96
N LYS A 12 25.75 22.74 -13.90
CA LYS A 12 24.97 22.83 -15.14
C LYS A 12 25.10 21.58 -16.01
N VAL A 13 26.30 21.01 -16.12
CA VAL A 13 26.53 19.78 -16.88
C VAL A 13 25.82 18.61 -16.21
N LEU A 14 25.85 18.51 -14.89
CA LEU A 14 25.13 17.49 -14.13
C LEU A 14 23.61 17.63 -14.25
N ASP A 15 23.07 18.86 -14.22
CA ASP A 15 21.64 19.12 -14.47
C ASP A 15 21.23 18.64 -15.87
N TRP A 16 22.02 18.94 -16.90
CA TRP A 16 21.75 18.51 -18.27
C TRP A 16 21.89 16.99 -18.46
N LEU A 17 22.90 16.37 -17.83
CA LEU A 17 23.08 14.92 -17.88
C LEU A 17 21.97 14.19 -17.13
N ALA A 18 21.50 14.72 -15.99
CA ALA A 18 20.37 14.16 -15.26
C ALA A 18 19.10 14.26 -16.09
N ILE A 19 18.81 15.42 -16.69
CA ILE A 19 17.66 15.61 -17.58
C ILE A 19 17.76 14.67 -18.80
N ALA A 20 18.93 14.58 -19.43
CA ALA A 20 19.14 13.70 -20.58
C ALA A 20 19.01 12.22 -20.23
N ALA A 21 19.53 11.78 -19.07
CA ALA A 21 19.38 10.41 -18.59
C ALA A 21 17.93 10.10 -18.25
N LEU A 22 17.19 11.03 -17.66
CA LEU A 22 15.77 10.89 -17.34
C LEU A 22 14.89 10.84 -18.60
N VAL A 23 15.14 11.75 -19.55
CA VAL A 23 14.46 11.73 -20.86
C VAL A 23 14.82 10.48 -21.65
N GLY A 24 16.08 10.05 -21.60
CA GLY A 24 16.54 8.80 -22.22
C GLY A 24 15.88 7.57 -21.60
N THR A 25 15.78 7.51 -20.27
CA THR A 25 15.09 6.42 -19.55
C THR A 25 13.59 6.43 -19.83
N ALA A 26 12.98 7.61 -19.92
CA ALA A 26 11.59 7.78 -20.26
C ALA A 26 11.26 7.36 -21.70
N LEU A 27 12.11 7.75 -22.66
CA LEU A 27 11.98 7.31 -24.05
C LEU A 27 12.24 5.82 -24.16
N ALA A 28 13.26 5.28 -23.47
CA ALA A 28 13.52 3.85 -23.43
C ALA A 28 12.33 3.08 -22.83
N ALA A 29 11.74 3.54 -21.73
CA ALA A 29 10.54 2.96 -21.15
C ALA A 29 9.34 3.06 -22.12
N PHE A 30 9.15 4.21 -22.78
CA PHE A 30 8.12 4.39 -23.80
C PHE A 30 8.28 3.41 -24.98
N PHE A 31 9.51 3.21 -25.48
CA PHE A 31 9.77 2.26 -26.56
C PHE A 31 9.75 0.79 -26.10
N LEU A 32 10.18 0.50 -24.87
CA LEU A 32 10.20 -0.84 -24.31
C LEU A 32 8.82 -1.31 -23.85
N TYR A 33 7.95 -0.43 -23.37
CA TYR A 33 6.58 -0.77 -22.96
C TYR A 33 5.53 -0.48 -24.04
N GLY A 34 5.72 0.59 -24.82
CA GLY A 34 4.80 0.94 -25.92
C GLY A 34 4.83 -0.03 -27.09
N ASN A 35 5.93 -0.77 -27.30
CA ASN A 35 6.04 -1.78 -28.35
C ASN A 35 6.02 -3.24 -27.87
N ASN A 36 6.04 -3.52 -26.56
CA ASN A 36 6.05 -4.91 -26.03
C ASN A 36 4.71 -5.39 -25.46
N THR A 37 3.60 -5.04 -26.09
CA THR A 37 2.41 -5.91 -26.00
C THR A 37 2.54 -7.20 -26.81
N GLY A 38 3.70 -7.47 -27.46
CA GLY A 38 3.84 -8.60 -28.38
C GLY A 38 5.12 -9.42 -28.43
N ALA A 39 6.22 -9.13 -27.72
CA ALA A 39 7.47 -9.88 -27.96
C ALA A 39 8.45 -9.97 -26.79
N GLY A 40 8.09 -10.77 -25.78
CA GLY A 40 9.06 -11.41 -24.88
C GLY A 40 8.59 -12.84 -24.66
N ALA A 41 9.40 -13.84 -25.04
CA ALA A 41 9.18 -15.29 -24.96
C ALA A 41 7.74 -15.69 -24.63
N ALA A 42 6.94 -16.00 -25.65
CA ALA A 42 5.48 -16.18 -25.58
C ALA A 42 5.04 -16.97 -24.34
N ALA A 43 4.74 -16.24 -23.26
CA ALA A 43 4.07 -16.78 -22.09
C ALA A 43 2.78 -17.41 -22.59
N THR A 44 2.44 -18.60 -22.09
CA THR A 44 1.12 -19.16 -22.38
C THR A 44 0.04 -18.15 -21.94
N PRO A 45 -1.14 -18.12 -22.57
CA PRO A 45 -2.22 -17.21 -22.16
C PRO A 45 -2.52 -17.25 -20.65
N GLU A 46 -2.33 -18.41 -20.00
CA GLU A 46 -2.47 -18.57 -18.55
C GLU A 46 -1.35 -17.90 -17.74
N GLU A 47 -0.08 -18.03 -18.17
CA GLU A 47 1.06 -17.37 -17.51
C GLU A 47 1.03 -15.85 -17.71
N ALA A 48 0.62 -15.39 -18.91
CA ALA A 48 0.41 -13.97 -19.18
C ALA A 48 -0.70 -13.38 -18.29
N ASN A 49 -1.75 -14.16 -18.00
CA ASN A 49 -2.83 -13.75 -17.10
C ASN A 49 -2.36 -13.63 -15.65
N ALA A 50 -1.52 -14.54 -15.16
CA ALA A 50 -1.02 -14.46 -13.79
C ALA A 50 -0.03 -13.32 -13.55
N ILE A 51 0.90 -13.12 -14.49
CA ILE A 51 1.80 -11.95 -14.46
C ILE A 51 0.95 -10.68 -14.50
N ARG A 52 -0.11 -10.62 -15.30
CA ARG A 52 -1.04 -9.50 -15.32
C ARG A 52 -1.70 -9.29 -13.96
N ILE A 53 -2.27 -10.32 -13.33
CA ILE A 53 -2.93 -10.23 -12.02
C ILE A 53 -1.94 -9.71 -10.97
N GLU A 54 -0.73 -10.26 -10.96
CA GLU A 54 0.32 -9.86 -10.01
C GLU A 54 0.74 -8.39 -10.23
N ILE A 55 0.97 -7.99 -11.47
CA ILE A 55 1.31 -6.60 -11.82
C ILE A 55 0.15 -5.66 -11.47
N GLN A 56 -1.09 -5.99 -11.81
CA GLN A 56 -2.26 -5.16 -11.50
C GLN A 56 -2.50 -5.03 -10.00
N ARG A 57 -2.23 -6.07 -9.20
CA ARG A 57 -2.26 -5.97 -7.73
C ARG A 57 -1.28 -4.92 -7.20
N TYR A 58 -0.16 -4.73 -7.89
CA TYR A 58 0.86 -3.76 -7.51
C TYR A 58 0.75 -2.42 -8.20
N LEU A 59 0.02 -2.34 -9.32
CA LEU A 59 -0.19 -1.11 -10.06
C LEU A 59 -1.56 -0.46 -9.77
N GLY A 60 -2.52 -1.18 -9.18
CA GLY A 60 -3.88 -0.68 -8.98
C GLY A 60 -4.84 -1.07 -10.12
N TYR A 61 -6.13 -0.94 -9.85
CA TYR A 61 -7.22 -1.41 -10.72
C TYR A 61 -7.94 -0.27 -11.45
N GLU A 62 -7.57 0.98 -11.14
CA GLU A 62 -8.15 2.19 -11.68
C GLU A 62 -7.58 2.52 -13.07
N ILE A 63 -8.28 3.42 -13.78
CA ILE A 63 -7.76 4.02 -15.01
C ILE A 63 -6.45 4.76 -14.71
N LEU A 64 -5.54 4.73 -15.67
CA LEU A 64 -4.14 5.06 -15.47
C LEU A 64 -3.89 6.46 -14.87
N PRO A 65 -4.56 7.55 -15.29
CA PRO A 65 -4.35 8.86 -14.67
C PRO A 65 -4.86 8.94 -13.21
N VAL A 66 -6.00 8.30 -12.94
CA VAL A 66 -6.64 8.34 -11.62
C VAL A 66 -5.76 7.64 -10.61
N ARG A 67 -5.23 6.46 -10.96
CA ARG A 67 -4.29 5.68 -10.16
C ARG A 67 -3.15 6.49 -9.53
N TYR A 68 -2.54 7.41 -10.27
CA TYR A 68 -1.44 8.25 -9.75
C TYR A 68 -1.94 9.47 -8.98
N LEU A 69 -3.08 10.03 -9.35
CA LEU A 69 -3.64 11.23 -8.73
C LEU A 69 -4.35 10.93 -7.40
N SER A 70 -5.02 9.78 -7.28
CA SER A 70 -5.63 9.31 -6.03
C SER A 70 -4.62 8.70 -5.07
N LEU A 71 -3.38 8.43 -5.52
CA LEU A 71 -2.40 7.69 -4.74
C LEU A 71 -2.21 8.20 -3.30
N PRO A 72 -2.06 9.51 -3.04
CA PRO A 72 -1.93 10.00 -1.66
C PRO A 72 -3.13 9.64 -0.78
N TYR A 73 -4.33 9.64 -1.34
CA TYR A 73 -5.54 9.21 -0.64
C TYR A 73 -5.54 7.70 -0.46
N ASP A 74 -5.23 6.94 -1.51
CA ASP A 74 -5.25 5.48 -1.48
C ASP A 74 -4.25 4.90 -0.48
N LEU A 75 -3.09 5.56 -0.35
CA LEU A 75 -2.06 5.30 0.65
C LEU A 75 -2.56 5.47 2.09
N VAL A 76 -3.33 6.52 2.35
CA VAL A 76 -3.84 6.85 3.69
C VAL A 76 -5.03 5.99 4.05
N MET A 77 -5.93 5.78 3.09
CA MET A 77 -7.19 5.07 3.29
C MET A 77 -7.09 3.57 3.05
N ASN A 78 -5.93 3.06 2.61
CA ASN A 78 -5.75 1.64 2.29
C ASN A 78 -6.75 1.11 1.26
N SER A 79 -7.20 1.95 0.32
CA SER A 79 -8.20 1.61 -0.69
C SER A 79 -7.65 0.63 -1.73
N ASN A 80 -6.39 0.80 -2.16
CA ASN A 80 -5.73 -0.05 -3.14
C ASN A 80 -5.15 -1.32 -2.49
N VAL A 81 -4.16 -1.15 -1.60
CA VAL A 81 -3.52 -2.25 -0.85
C VAL A 81 -3.82 -2.08 0.64
N TYR A 82 -4.30 -3.14 1.28
CA TYR A 82 -4.56 -3.14 2.72
C TYR A 82 -3.26 -3.15 3.52
N LEU A 83 -2.91 -2.02 4.17
CA LEU A 83 -1.73 -1.91 5.03
C LEU A 83 -2.13 -2.04 6.50
N ALA A 84 -2.33 -3.28 6.95
CA ALA A 84 -2.72 -3.59 8.34
C ALA A 84 -1.78 -3.03 9.44
N ILE A 85 -0.55 -2.63 9.07
CA ILE A 85 0.55 -2.42 10.02
C ILE A 85 1.06 -0.97 9.98
N LEU A 86 0.76 -0.21 8.93
CA LEU A 86 1.45 1.04 8.64
C LEU A 86 0.49 2.13 8.16
N ASP A 87 0.18 3.06 9.06
CA ASP A 87 -0.59 4.27 8.77
C ASP A 87 0.36 5.41 8.44
N THR A 88 0.33 5.87 7.18
CA THR A 88 1.13 7.01 6.73
C THR A 88 0.41 8.35 6.83
N GLY A 89 -0.90 8.39 7.10
CA GLY A 89 -1.69 9.61 7.11
C GLY A 89 -1.16 10.64 8.11
N VAL A 90 -0.78 10.18 9.29
CA VAL A 90 -0.18 11.02 10.34
C VAL A 90 1.21 11.54 9.94
N LEU A 91 1.97 10.77 9.16
CA LEU A 91 3.26 11.20 8.63
C LEU A 91 3.11 12.24 7.52
N LEU A 92 2.03 12.17 6.74
CA LEU A 92 1.76 13.17 5.70
C LEU A 92 1.49 14.57 6.28
N LEU A 93 1.04 14.67 7.53
CA LEU A 93 0.87 15.95 8.22
C LEU A 93 2.17 16.75 8.34
N ILE A 94 3.33 16.07 8.36
CA ILE A 94 4.66 16.70 8.40
C ILE A 94 4.89 17.57 7.14
N PHE A 95 4.22 17.27 6.03
CA PHE A 95 4.33 18.06 4.80
C PHE A 95 3.49 19.33 4.78
N VAL A 96 2.47 19.47 5.65
CA VAL A 96 1.63 20.69 5.69
C VAL A 96 2.46 21.91 6.11
N PRO A 97 3.24 21.88 7.21
CA PRO A 97 4.16 22.96 7.54
C PRO A 97 5.20 23.20 6.45
N ILE A 98 5.70 22.16 5.78
CA ILE A 98 6.69 22.29 4.69
C ILE A 98 6.07 23.04 3.50
N ALA A 99 4.85 22.72 3.09
CA ALA A 99 4.14 23.43 2.03
C ALA A 99 3.91 24.90 2.40
N ILE A 100 3.56 25.18 3.67
CA ILE A 100 3.41 26.55 4.17
C ILE A 100 4.74 27.29 4.15
N LEU A 101 5.81 26.66 4.64
CA LEU A 101 7.17 27.19 4.66
C LEU A 101 7.73 27.46 3.26
N LEU A 102 7.43 26.61 2.28
CA LEU A 102 7.91 26.74 0.91
C LEU A 102 7.09 27.73 0.07
N GLY A 103 5.78 27.81 0.30
CA GLY A 103 4.85 28.62 -0.48
C GLY A 103 4.59 30.04 0.05
N PHE A 104 4.64 30.23 1.37
CA PHE A 104 4.24 31.50 2.00
C PHE A 104 5.41 32.29 2.60
N LEU A 105 6.57 31.68 2.85
CA LEU A 105 7.72 32.42 3.34
C LEU A 105 8.56 32.96 2.18
N ALA A 106 8.62 34.29 2.11
CA ALA A 106 9.51 35.02 1.22
C ALA A 106 10.93 34.45 1.27
N LYS A 107 11.61 34.44 0.11
CA LYS A 107 13.03 34.08 0.01
C LYS A 107 13.83 34.75 1.16
N PRO A 108 14.63 33.99 1.92
CA PRO A 108 15.60 34.59 2.85
C PRO A 108 16.46 35.58 2.06
N GLY A 109 16.46 36.85 2.45
CA GLY A 109 17.21 37.92 1.78
C GLY A 109 16.44 38.73 0.72
N SER A 110 15.13 38.54 0.54
CA SER A 110 14.34 39.49 -0.26
C SER A 110 14.24 40.84 0.49
N PRO A 111 14.55 41.98 -0.15
CA PRO A 111 14.51 43.28 0.50
C PRO A 111 13.08 43.61 0.98
N PRO A 112 12.91 44.27 2.15
CA PRO A 112 11.59 44.59 2.72
C PRO A 112 10.66 45.39 1.78
N ASN A 113 11.25 46.08 0.80
CA ASN A 113 10.54 47.00 -0.10
C ASN A 113 10.31 46.43 -1.52
N GLY A 114 10.52 45.12 -1.74
CA GLY A 114 10.29 44.47 -3.03
C GLY A 114 8.80 44.33 -3.40
N LYS A 115 8.17 45.41 -3.85
CA LYS A 115 6.76 45.46 -4.33
C LYS A 115 6.40 44.39 -5.38
N ALA A 116 7.38 43.84 -6.09
CA ALA A 116 7.16 42.94 -7.23
C ALA A 116 6.71 41.51 -6.89
N ARG A 117 6.74 41.06 -5.62
CA ARG A 117 6.41 39.66 -5.26
C ARG A 117 5.17 39.42 -4.39
N ARG A 118 4.41 40.49 -4.08
CA ARG A 118 3.25 40.40 -3.18
C ARG A 118 2.09 39.55 -3.74
N TRP A 119 2.02 39.38 -5.06
CA TRP A 119 0.94 38.64 -5.73
C TRP A 119 1.27 37.16 -6.01
N GLU A 120 2.54 36.76 -6.00
CA GLU A 120 2.94 35.36 -6.28
C GLU A 120 2.51 34.41 -5.15
N ALA A 121 2.58 34.85 -3.89
CA ALA A 121 2.21 34.05 -2.73
C ALA A 121 0.70 33.71 -2.66
N PRO A 122 -0.24 34.67 -2.78
CA PRO A 122 -1.67 34.33 -2.80
C PRO A 122 -2.06 33.50 -4.02
N LEU A 123 -1.47 33.72 -5.20
CA LEU A 123 -1.73 32.89 -6.38
C LEU A 123 -1.26 31.44 -6.17
N LEU A 124 -0.07 31.23 -5.60
CA LEU A 124 0.41 29.90 -5.27
C LEU A 124 -0.47 29.23 -4.20
N ALA A 125 -0.90 29.99 -3.19
CA ALA A 125 -1.83 29.50 -2.17
C ALA A 125 -3.16 29.05 -2.78
N THR A 126 -3.76 29.87 -3.65
CA THR A 126 -4.97 29.53 -4.39
C THR A 126 -4.74 28.30 -5.27
N ALA A 127 -3.61 28.21 -5.97
CA ALA A 127 -3.28 27.05 -6.80
C ALA A 127 -3.16 25.77 -5.96
N VAL A 128 -2.56 25.83 -4.77
CA VAL A 128 -2.48 24.70 -3.83
C VAL A 128 -3.87 24.30 -3.35
N VAL A 129 -4.71 25.25 -2.91
CA VAL A 129 -6.08 24.96 -2.44
C VAL A 129 -6.92 24.33 -3.54
N VAL A 130 -6.87 24.89 -4.75
CA VAL A 130 -7.57 24.34 -5.93
C VAL A 130 -7.05 22.95 -6.27
N SER A 131 -5.74 22.72 -6.20
CA SER A 131 -5.14 21.39 -6.43
C SER A 131 -5.60 20.39 -5.38
N CYS A 132 -5.60 20.75 -4.09
CA CYS A 132 -6.09 19.88 -3.03
C CYS A 132 -7.58 19.55 -3.21
N PHE A 133 -8.41 20.53 -3.59
CA PHE A 133 -9.82 20.30 -3.89
C PHE A 133 -9.99 19.37 -5.10
N PHE A 134 -9.22 19.57 -6.16
CA PHE A 134 -9.23 18.71 -7.34
C PHE A 134 -8.81 17.27 -7.01
N LEU A 135 -7.74 17.10 -6.21
CA LEU A 135 -7.31 15.79 -5.73
C LEU A 135 -8.36 15.13 -4.84
N MET A 136 -9.07 15.89 -4.00
CA MET A 136 -10.20 15.38 -3.21
C MET A 136 -11.32 14.86 -4.13
N VAL A 137 -11.69 15.60 -5.17
CA VAL A 137 -12.70 15.17 -6.16
C VAL A 137 -12.30 13.85 -6.83
N ILE A 138 -11.05 13.72 -7.29
CA ILE A 138 -10.54 12.47 -7.86
C ILE A 138 -10.57 11.34 -6.82
N SER A 139 -10.14 11.62 -5.60
CA SER A 139 -10.07 10.63 -4.52
C SER A 139 -11.45 10.07 -4.15
N THR A 140 -12.53 10.85 -4.29
CA THR A 140 -13.90 10.35 -4.06
C THR A 140 -14.38 9.30 -5.07
N ALA A 141 -13.69 9.13 -6.20
CA ALA A 141 -13.99 8.03 -7.11
C ALA A 141 -13.61 6.66 -6.50
N ASN A 142 -12.52 6.63 -5.72
CA ASN A 142 -11.94 5.40 -5.16
C ASN A 142 -12.14 5.26 -3.64
N GLY A 143 -12.72 6.30 -3.03
CA GLY A 143 -12.96 6.35 -1.61
C GLY A 143 -14.19 5.60 -1.13
N TYR A 144 -14.41 5.72 0.17
CA TYR A 144 -15.62 5.27 0.84
C TYR A 144 -15.88 6.17 2.05
N ILE A 145 -17.12 6.13 2.54
CA ILE A 145 -17.47 6.67 3.85
C ILE A 145 -17.82 5.53 4.79
N ALA A 146 -17.72 5.77 6.11
CA ALA A 146 -18.15 4.82 7.12
C ALA A 146 -19.54 5.21 7.64
N ASP A 147 -20.45 4.25 7.75
CA ASP A 147 -21.74 4.45 8.43
C ASP A 147 -21.58 4.47 9.97
N LYS A 148 -22.69 4.67 10.69
CA LYS A 148 -22.72 4.67 12.16
C LYS A 148 -22.29 3.35 12.81
N ASN A 149 -22.31 2.26 12.05
CA ASN A 149 -21.90 0.92 12.47
C ASN A 149 -20.51 0.53 11.92
N MET A 150 -19.74 1.49 11.41
CA MET A 150 -18.43 1.27 10.78
C MET A 150 -18.48 0.38 9.54
N LYS A 151 -19.64 0.27 8.89
CA LYS A 151 -19.76 -0.37 7.57
C LYS A 151 -19.30 0.60 6.50
N ILE A 152 -18.58 0.05 5.53
CA ILE A 152 -18.11 0.76 4.35
C ILE A 152 -19.30 1.04 3.44
N VAL A 153 -19.50 2.29 3.07
CA VAL A 153 -20.46 2.74 2.05
C VAL A 153 -19.68 3.16 0.82
N LYS A 154 -19.89 2.44 -0.28
CA LYS A 154 -19.18 2.66 -1.55
C LYS A 154 -19.77 3.86 -2.31
N PRO A 155 -19.06 4.44 -3.30
CA PRO A 155 -19.57 5.54 -4.11
C PRO A 155 -20.95 5.28 -4.73
N THR A 156 -21.23 4.04 -5.12
CA THR A 156 -22.52 3.60 -5.69
C THR A 156 -23.66 3.54 -4.68
N GLU A 157 -23.35 3.47 -3.39
CA GLU A 157 -24.31 3.27 -2.29
C GLU A 157 -24.61 4.58 -1.53
N VAL A 158 -23.87 5.67 -1.80
CA VAL A 158 -24.01 6.95 -1.09
C VAL A 158 -25.43 7.51 -1.17
N SER A 159 -26.10 7.37 -2.33
CA SER A 159 -27.47 7.84 -2.50
C SER A 159 -28.46 7.04 -1.66
N GLU A 160 -28.26 5.72 -1.53
CA GLU A 160 -29.06 4.85 -0.66
C GLU A 160 -28.82 5.16 0.82
N TYR A 161 -27.56 5.37 1.20
CA TYR A 161 -27.19 5.79 2.55
C TYR A 161 -27.88 7.09 2.98
N LEU A 162 -27.87 8.11 2.10
CA LEU A 162 -28.55 9.39 2.34
C LEU A 162 -30.08 9.27 2.39
N ALA A 163 -30.66 8.30 1.69
CA ALA A 163 -32.10 8.04 1.75
C ALA A 163 -32.51 7.34 3.06
N ASN A 164 -31.63 6.48 3.60
CA ASN A 164 -31.92 5.61 4.74
C ASN A 164 -31.37 6.13 6.08
N THR A 165 -30.54 7.17 6.08
CA THR A 165 -29.90 7.71 7.29
C THR A 165 -30.23 9.19 7.45
N SER A 166 -30.91 9.54 8.54
CA SER A 166 -31.21 10.93 8.86
C SER A 166 -30.01 11.66 9.50
N PHE A 167 -29.95 12.99 9.33
CA PHE A 167 -28.92 13.81 9.98
C PHE A 167 -28.91 13.67 11.51
N GLY A 168 -30.07 13.43 12.12
CA GLY A 168 -30.19 13.20 13.57
C GLY A 168 -29.52 11.90 14.03
N GLU A 169 -29.45 10.88 13.17
CA GLU A 169 -28.83 9.60 13.51
C GLU A 169 -27.31 9.60 13.32
N ALA A 170 -26.82 10.26 12.27
CA ALA A 170 -25.41 10.28 11.93
C ALA A 170 -25.01 11.64 11.31
N PRO A 171 -24.94 12.72 12.10
CA PRO A 171 -24.75 14.07 11.56
C PRO A 171 -23.46 14.21 10.76
N VAL A 172 -22.35 13.68 11.29
CA VAL A 172 -21.06 13.66 10.58
C VAL A 172 -21.13 12.82 9.32
N GLY A 173 -21.69 11.60 9.40
CA GLY A 173 -21.82 10.70 8.26
C GLY A 173 -22.66 11.28 7.12
N VAL A 174 -23.79 11.92 7.45
CA VAL A 174 -24.67 12.57 6.47
C VAL A 174 -24.02 13.82 5.86
N THR A 175 -23.33 14.66 6.64
CA THR A 175 -22.58 15.80 6.09
C THR A 175 -21.47 15.33 5.16
N CYS A 176 -20.69 14.33 5.57
CA CYS A 176 -19.67 13.71 4.72
C CYS A 176 -20.28 13.13 3.45
N ALA A 177 -21.39 12.41 3.54
CA ALA A 177 -22.08 11.81 2.39
C ALA A 177 -22.59 12.87 1.39
N HIS A 178 -23.11 14.00 1.85
CA HIS A 178 -23.49 15.09 0.96
C HIS A 178 -22.29 15.70 0.22
N LEU A 179 -21.19 15.99 0.94
CA LEU A 179 -19.96 16.46 0.31
C LEU A 179 -19.42 15.44 -0.69
N TYR A 180 -19.43 14.16 -0.31
CA TYR A 180 -19.00 13.04 -1.14
C TYR A 180 -19.82 12.97 -2.42
N GLN A 181 -21.15 13.09 -2.32
CA GLN A 181 -22.05 13.06 -3.48
C GLN A 181 -21.78 14.22 -4.45
N GLN A 182 -21.47 15.42 -3.96
CA GLN A 182 -21.12 16.55 -4.83
C GLN A 182 -19.78 16.33 -5.54
N CYS A 183 -18.79 15.81 -4.83
CA CYS A 183 -17.49 15.46 -5.41
C CYS A 183 -17.64 14.37 -6.48
N LEU A 184 -18.44 13.34 -6.20
CA LEU A 184 -18.70 12.25 -7.15
C LEU A 184 -19.40 12.75 -8.42
N ARG A 185 -20.39 13.64 -8.29
CA ARG A 185 -21.05 14.28 -9.44
C ARG A 185 -20.08 15.09 -10.29
N LEU A 186 -19.18 15.84 -9.65
CA LEU A 186 -18.16 16.61 -10.35
C LEU A 186 -17.14 15.69 -11.05
N TYR A 187 -16.74 14.61 -10.39
CA TYR A 187 -15.86 13.60 -10.97
C TYR A 187 -16.50 12.97 -12.22
N GLN A 188 -17.69 12.39 -12.09
CA GLN A 188 -18.39 11.70 -13.17
C GLN A 188 -18.80 12.64 -14.31
N GLY A 189 -19.23 13.86 -13.97
CA GLY A 189 -19.76 14.81 -14.94
C GLY A 189 -18.68 15.59 -15.71
N ALA A 190 -17.54 15.88 -15.08
CA ALA A 190 -16.54 16.79 -15.66
C ALA A 190 -15.13 16.20 -15.75
N VAL A 191 -14.69 15.38 -14.79
CA VAL A 191 -13.30 14.92 -14.71
C VAL A 191 -13.09 13.62 -15.49
N GLU A 192 -13.90 12.60 -15.21
CA GLU A 192 -13.77 11.27 -15.80
C GLU A 192 -13.86 11.27 -17.35
N PRO A 193 -14.83 11.96 -17.99
CA PRO A 193 -14.90 11.99 -19.45
C PRO A 193 -13.65 12.61 -20.10
N VAL A 194 -13.04 13.60 -19.45
CA VAL A 194 -11.80 14.22 -19.91
C VAL A 194 -10.64 13.24 -19.79
N LEU A 195 -10.48 12.59 -18.63
CA LEU A 195 -9.40 11.63 -18.41
C LEU A 195 -9.48 10.42 -19.36
N LEU A 196 -10.69 9.89 -19.59
CA LEU A 196 -10.92 8.79 -20.52
C LEU A 196 -10.58 9.16 -21.97
N ARG A 197 -10.84 10.41 -22.38
CA ARG A 197 -10.50 10.90 -23.73
C ARG A 197 -8.99 11.01 -23.96
N PHE A 198 -8.22 11.37 -22.93
CA PHE A 198 -6.79 11.67 -23.08
C PHE A 198 -5.86 10.47 -22.87
N SER A 199 -6.12 9.60 -21.90
CA SER A 199 -5.26 8.44 -21.64
C SER A 199 -6.02 7.11 -21.68
N GLY A 200 -7.26 7.08 -21.16
CA GLY A 200 -7.97 5.82 -20.95
C GLY A 200 -7.09 4.81 -20.19
N ASN A 201 -7.07 3.55 -20.66
CA ASN A 201 -6.20 2.50 -20.16
C ASN A 201 -4.85 2.40 -20.91
N ALA A 202 -4.58 3.29 -21.85
CA ALA A 202 -3.38 3.26 -22.67
C ALA A 202 -2.27 4.14 -22.07
N ASP A 203 -1.07 3.60 -22.09
CA ASP A 203 0.12 4.12 -21.41
C ASP A 203 0.80 5.30 -22.15
N ALA A 204 0.37 5.60 -23.37
CA ALA A 204 1.07 6.52 -24.28
C ALA A 204 1.01 8.01 -23.88
N VAL A 205 0.13 8.40 -22.94
CA VAL A 205 -0.05 9.81 -22.54
C VAL A 205 0.30 10.02 -21.06
N THR A 206 -0.21 9.19 -20.16
CA THR A 206 0.03 9.36 -18.71
C THR A 206 1.51 9.30 -18.36
N TYR A 207 2.27 8.30 -18.84
CA TYR A 207 3.67 8.19 -18.47
C TYR A 207 4.54 9.35 -18.99
N PRO A 208 4.46 9.76 -20.28
CA PRO A 208 5.16 10.95 -20.74
C PRO A 208 4.79 12.21 -19.95
N LEU A 209 3.51 12.38 -19.58
CA LEU A 209 3.08 13.50 -18.76
C LEU A 209 3.69 13.46 -17.36
N LEU A 210 3.69 12.30 -16.68
CA LEU A 210 4.29 12.14 -15.36
C LEU A 210 5.80 12.40 -15.38
N ILE A 211 6.50 11.91 -16.40
CA ILE A 211 7.92 12.18 -16.63
C ILE A 211 8.16 13.66 -16.87
N LEU A 212 7.34 14.33 -17.68
CA LEU A 212 7.48 15.76 -17.97
C LEU A 212 7.24 16.59 -16.72
N VAL A 213 6.20 16.26 -15.95
CA VAL A 213 5.91 16.89 -14.65
C VAL A 213 7.08 16.69 -13.69
N PHE A 214 7.63 15.48 -13.63
CA PHE A 214 8.82 15.18 -12.83
C PHE A 214 10.04 16.00 -13.26
N ALA A 215 10.36 16.05 -14.55
CA ALA A 215 11.48 16.82 -15.07
C ALA A 215 11.31 18.33 -14.80
N LEU A 216 10.08 18.84 -14.95
CA LEU A 216 9.74 20.23 -14.66
C LEU A 216 9.96 20.57 -13.18
N PHE A 217 9.42 19.76 -12.27
CA PHE A 217 9.57 19.97 -10.83
C PHE A 217 11.02 19.74 -10.37
N PHE A 218 11.75 18.79 -10.96
CA PHE A 218 13.18 18.62 -10.73
C PHE A 218 13.95 19.88 -11.11
N TYR A 219 13.69 20.43 -12.29
CA TYR A 219 14.32 21.67 -12.77
C TYR A 219 13.97 22.89 -11.89
N ILE A 220 12.71 23.02 -11.47
CA ILE A 220 12.31 24.08 -10.54
C ILE A 220 13.02 23.91 -9.19
N GLY A 221 13.08 22.67 -8.68
CA GLY A 221 13.76 22.31 -7.45
C GLY A 221 15.26 22.63 -7.50
N SER A 222 15.97 22.17 -8.52
CA SER A 222 17.41 22.43 -8.68
C SER A 222 17.70 23.93 -8.72
N ARG A 223 16.92 24.72 -9.47
CA ARG A 223 17.06 26.18 -9.48
C ARG A 223 16.75 26.83 -8.13
N ARG A 224 15.74 26.35 -7.41
CA ARG A 224 15.34 26.90 -6.11
C ARG A 224 16.42 26.63 -5.06
N PHE A 225 17.03 25.46 -5.09
CA PHE A 225 17.91 24.94 -4.05
C PHE A 225 19.41 24.96 -4.42
N ARG A 226 19.79 25.51 -5.58
CA ARG A 226 21.21 25.69 -6.01
C ARG A 226 22.13 26.42 -5.02
N HIS A 227 21.56 27.12 -4.04
CA HIS A 227 22.28 27.89 -3.04
C HIS A 227 22.63 27.06 -1.79
N LEU A 228 22.06 25.86 -1.65
CA LEU A 228 22.40 24.93 -0.58
C LEU A 228 23.78 24.33 -0.82
N PRO A 229 24.47 23.80 0.20
CA PRO A 229 25.70 23.06 0.00
C PRO A 229 25.47 21.74 -0.77
N MET A 230 26.55 21.18 -1.30
CA MET A 230 26.50 20.02 -2.20
C MET A 230 25.84 18.77 -1.58
N PRO A 231 26.10 18.40 -0.31
CA PRO A 231 25.43 17.26 0.33
C PRO A 231 23.91 17.40 0.37
N GLU A 232 23.39 18.60 0.65
CA GLU A 232 21.96 18.89 0.72
C GLU A 232 21.29 18.85 -0.65
N GLN A 233 21.98 19.35 -1.68
CA GLN A 233 21.52 19.22 -3.06
C GLN A 233 21.48 17.75 -3.47
N GLY A 234 22.53 16.97 -3.16
CA GLY A 234 22.58 15.54 -3.43
C GLY A 234 21.46 14.77 -2.75
N LEU A 235 21.21 15.05 -1.46
CA LEU A 235 20.10 14.45 -0.71
C LEU A 235 18.75 14.81 -1.34
N LEU A 236 18.53 16.06 -1.72
CA LEU A 236 17.31 16.50 -2.40
C LEU A 236 17.11 15.74 -3.72
N TYR A 237 18.13 15.68 -4.58
CA TYR A 237 18.03 15.04 -5.89
C TYR A 237 17.79 13.53 -5.77
N PHE A 238 18.49 12.88 -4.84
CA PHE A 238 18.28 11.47 -4.55
C PHE A 238 16.85 11.20 -4.04
N THR A 239 16.38 12.00 -3.08
CA THR A 239 15.03 11.87 -2.52
C THR A 239 13.98 12.07 -3.61
N TYR A 240 14.18 13.07 -4.48
CA TYR A 240 13.26 13.37 -5.56
C TYR A 240 13.21 12.24 -6.61
N ALA A 241 14.36 11.71 -7.03
CA ALA A 241 14.44 10.57 -7.93
C ALA A 241 13.81 9.31 -7.32
N TYR A 242 14.09 9.02 -6.05
CA TYR A 242 13.50 7.90 -5.33
C TYR A 242 11.97 8.01 -5.26
N LEU A 243 11.44 9.18 -4.89
CA LEU A 243 9.99 9.43 -4.87
C LEU A 243 9.34 9.23 -6.23
N PHE A 244 10.02 9.59 -7.32
CA PHE A 244 9.51 9.38 -8.67
C PHE A 244 9.48 7.92 -9.07
N PHE A 245 10.57 7.17 -8.84
CA PHE A 245 10.57 5.74 -9.12
C PHE A 245 9.55 5.02 -8.25
N TRP A 246 9.43 5.41 -6.99
CA TRP A 246 8.39 4.91 -6.11
C TRP A 246 6.99 5.23 -6.65
N LEU A 247 6.70 6.49 -7.02
CA LEU A 247 5.42 6.88 -7.60
C LEU A 247 5.09 6.06 -8.85
N MET A 248 6.04 5.92 -9.76
CA MET A 248 5.86 5.25 -11.05
C MET A 248 5.69 3.73 -10.93
N LEU A 249 6.47 3.08 -10.04
CA LEU A 249 6.62 1.63 -10.02
C LEU A 249 5.87 0.93 -8.88
N SER A 250 5.50 1.65 -7.82
CA SER A 250 4.97 1.01 -6.62
C SER A 250 3.45 1.03 -6.49
N ALA A 251 2.75 1.77 -7.35
CA ALA A 251 1.37 2.25 -7.17
C ALA A 251 0.91 2.32 -5.71
N GLY A 252 1.70 2.99 -4.89
CA GLY A 252 1.31 3.33 -3.54
C GLY A 252 1.45 2.17 -2.57
N ILE A 253 2.25 1.17 -2.88
CA ILE A 253 2.72 0.23 -1.88
C ILE A 253 3.69 0.97 -0.96
N VAL A 254 3.20 1.32 0.23
CA VAL A 254 3.95 2.18 1.16
C VAL A 254 5.32 1.61 1.51
N TRP A 255 5.45 0.29 1.69
CA TRP A 255 6.70 -0.28 2.18
C TRP A 255 7.88 -0.02 1.23
N TYR A 256 7.63 0.10 -0.08
CA TYR A 256 8.66 0.47 -1.06
C TYR A 256 9.01 1.95 -1.04
N GLY A 257 8.19 2.80 -0.41
CA GLY A 257 8.37 4.24 -0.25
C GLY A 257 8.89 4.64 1.12
N LEU A 258 9.10 3.70 2.04
CA LEU A 258 9.44 4.00 3.43
C LEU A 258 10.72 4.79 3.58
N LEU A 259 11.67 4.66 2.65
CA LEU A 259 12.90 5.42 2.67
C LEU A 259 12.66 6.92 2.39
N ALA A 260 11.56 7.29 1.72
CA ALA A 260 11.25 8.69 1.44
C ALA A 260 11.05 9.49 2.74
N PHE A 261 10.40 8.91 3.75
CA PHE A 261 10.13 9.60 5.01
C PHE A 261 11.42 10.05 5.73
N PRO A 262 12.38 9.16 6.09
CA PRO A 262 13.61 9.58 6.73
C PRO A 262 14.46 10.50 5.84
N LEU A 263 14.46 10.30 4.51
CA LEU A 263 15.18 11.19 3.59
C LEU A 263 14.62 12.62 3.58
N LEU A 264 13.29 12.76 3.48
CA LEU A 264 12.60 14.05 3.51
C LEU A 264 12.77 14.73 4.88
N THR A 265 12.65 13.96 5.96
CA THR A 265 12.93 14.46 7.32
C THR A 265 14.37 14.94 7.44
N ALA A 266 15.35 14.16 7.00
CA ALA A 266 16.76 14.53 7.03
C ALA A 266 17.05 15.79 6.21
N PHE A 267 16.45 15.90 5.01
CA PHE A 267 16.57 17.09 4.16
C PHE A 267 16.03 18.34 4.87
N VAL A 268 14.83 18.24 5.45
CA VAL A 268 14.21 19.36 6.15
C VAL A 268 15.04 19.76 7.38
N PHE A 269 15.49 18.79 8.19
CA PHE A 269 16.36 19.07 9.33
C PHE A 269 17.66 19.77 8.90
N SER A 270 18.31 19.29 7.85
CA SER A 270 19.53 19.89 7.32
C SER A 270 19.31 21.35 6.88
N VAL A 271 18.24 21.63 6.13
CA VAL A 271 17.90 22.99 5.69
C VAL A 271 17.55 23.92 6.86
N MET A 272 16.94 23.40 7.92
CA MET A 272 16.51 24.18 9.08
C MET A 272 17.63 24.46 10.08
N LEU A 273 18.51 23.49 10.32
CA LEU A 273 19.67 23.66 11.21
C LEU A 273 20.72 24.60 10.60
N GLY A 274 20.79 24.70 9.27
CA GLY A 274 21.68 25.63 8.58
C GLY A 274 21.31 27.13 8.71
N LYS A 275 20.13 27.48 9.26
CA LYS A 275 19.60 28.87 9.28
C LYS A 275 19.65 29.57 10.65
N GLY A 276 20.68 29.29 11.46
CA GLY A 276 20.75 29.77 12.85
C GLY A 276 20.94 31.28 13.08
N LYS A 277 21.26 32.10 12.05
CA LYS A 277 21.54 33.54 12.23
C LYS A 277 20.81 34.39 11.18
N GLY A 278 19.84 35.20 11.60
CA GLY A 278 19.09 36.13 10.74
C GLY A 278 17.68 35.69 10.31
N GLU A 279 17.14 34.61 10.90
CA GLU A 279 15.81 34.11 10.57
C GLU A 279 14.70 35.02 11.14
N GLY A 280 13.83 35.53 10.27
CA GLY A 280 12.67 36.34 10.66
C GLY A 280 11.63 35.53 11.46
N LEU A 281 10.68 36.23 12.11
CA LEU A 281 9.65 35.61 12.97
C LEU A 281 8.92 34.44 12.28
N ALA A 282 8.56 34.61 11.02
CA ALA A 282 7.82 33.61 10.26
C ALA A 282 8.64 32.32 10.00
N GLY A 283 9.96 32.44 9.82
CA GLY A 283 10.86 31.27 9.73
C GLY A 283 10.99 30.54 11.07
N LYS A 284 11.11 31.29 12.18
CA LYS A 284 11.12 30.72 13.53
C LYS A 284 9.82 29.98 13.85
N VAL A 285 8.66 30.60 13.59
CA VAL A 285 7.34 30.02 13.81
C VAL A 285 7.17 28.76 12.97
N GLY A 286 7.47 28.83 11.68
CA GLY A 286 7.38 27.66 10.82
C GLY A 286 8.33 26.54 11.23
N ARG A 287 9.50 26.86 11.82
CA ARG A 287 10.37 25.84 12.43
C ARG A 287 9.75 25.15 13.63
N TYR A 288 9.21 25.91 14.57
CA TYR A 288 8.55 25.32 15.73
C TYR A 288 7.31 24.52 15.33
N LEU A 289 6.56 24.97 14.33
CA LEU A 289 5.43 24.21 13.77
C LEU A 289 5.90 22.88 13.17
N PHE A 290 6.95 22.87 12.36
CA PHE A 290 7.50 21.62 11.82
C PHE A 290 7.94 20.66 12.94
N LEU A 291 8.73 21.14 13.91
CA LEU A 291 9.20 20.32 15.03
C LEU A 291 8.03 19.80 15.87
N ALA A 292 7.02 20.64 16.13
CA ALA A 292 5.81 20.24 16.84
C ALA A 292 5.04 19.18 16.07
N THR A 293 4.88 19.32 14.75
CA THR A 293 4.23 18.31 13.91
C THR A 293 5.01 16.99 13.93
N VAL A 294 6.34 17.01 13.80
CA VAL A 294 7.17 15.79 13.92
C VAL A 294 6.98 15.14 15.29
N ALA A 295 7.03 15.92 16.37
CA ALA A 295 6.83 15.39 17.73
C ALA A 295 5.44 14.77 17.91
N VAL A 296 4.39 15.46 17.45
CA VAL A 296 3.01 14.97 17.48
C VAL A 296 2.87 13.70 16.64
N SER A 297 3.43 13.65 15.43
CA SER A 297 3.42 12.46 14.58
C SER A 297 4.15 11.28 15.22
N LEU A 298 5.26 11.51 15.92
CA LEU A 298 5.96 10.46 16.67
C LEU A 298 5.14 9.96 17.86
N VAL A 299 4.51 10.86 18.62
CA VAL A 299 3.66 10.49 19.77
C VAL A 299 2.43 9.71 19.31
N ILE A 300 1.74 10.19 18.27
CA ILE A 300 0.58 9.50 17.69
C ILE A 300 1.02 8.18 17.06
N GLY A 301 2.12 8.14 16.31
CA GLY A 301 2.64 6.92 15.70
C GLY A 301 3.05 5.88 16.75
N PHE A 302 3.66 6.31 17.85
CA PHE A 302 3.99 5.45 18.99
C PHE A 302 2.73 4.95 19.68
N ALA A 303 1.80 5.85 20.03
CA ALA A 303 0.53 5.48 20.64
C ALA A 303 -0.23 4.50 19.75
N HIS A 304 -0.34 4.81 18.45
CA HIS A 304 -0.95 3.95 17.46
C HIS A 304 -0.26 2.59 17.38
N ARG A 305 1.08 2.51 17.37
CA ARG A 305 1.82 1.24 17.32
C ARG A 305 1.59 0.37 18.56
N PHE A 306 1.58 0.98 19.74
CA PHE A 306 1.31 0.29 20.99
C PHE A 306 -0.16 -0.11 21.11
N SER A 307 -1.06 0.73 20.60
CA SER A 307 -2.50 0.51 20.57
C SER A 307 -2.99 -0.18 19.31
N ASN A 308 -2.10 -0.63 18.41
CA ASN A 308 -2.49 -1.19 17.12
C ASN A 308 -3.05 -2.59 17.36
N LEU A 309 -4.31 -2.60 17.77
CA LEU A 309 -5.15 -3.76 17.81
C LEU A 309 -5.41 -4.12 16.36
N THR A 310 -4.59 -5.02 15.82
CA THR A 310 -4.74 -5.49 14.44
C THR A 310 -6.16 -6.02 14.28
N LEU A 311 -7.01 -5.23 13.60
CA LEU A 311 -8.45 -5.46 13.38
C LEU A 311 -8.76 -6.76 12.61
N THR A 312 -7.75 -7.53 12.23
CA THR A 312 -7.89 -8.75 11.44
C THR A 312 -7.62 -10.02 12.24
N ILE A 313 -6.92 -9.94 13.38
CA ILE A 313 -6.51 -11.14 14.14
C ILE A 313 -7.14 -11.15 15.53
N LEU A 314 -7.21 -9.98 16.20
CA LEU A 314 -7.80 -9.83 17.53
C LEU A 314 -9.25 -9.33 17.51
N SER A 315 -9.82 -9.00 16.34
CA SER A 315 -11.14 -8.36 16.22
C SER A 315 -12.33 -9.23 16.58
N LYS A 316 -12.12 -10.50 16.88
CA LYS A 316 -13.18 -11.40 17.35
C LYS A 316 -13.31 -11.45 18.85
N ASP A 317 -12.22 -11.17 19.56
CA ASP A 317 -12.36 -10.75 20.92
C ASP A 317 -12.93 -9.34 20.92
N LYS A 318 -13.97 -9.13 21.73
CA LYS A 318 -14.63 -7.83 21.97
C LYS A 318 -13.67 -6.82 22.62
N ILE A 319 -12.35 -6.92 22.43
CA ILE A 319 -11.28 -6.17 23.09
C ILE A 319 -10.71 -5.10 22.16
N ALA A 320 -11.01 -5.14 20.84
CA ALA A 320 -10.69 -4.04 19.93
C ALA A 320 -11.28 -2.71 20.45
N GLY A 321 -10.43 -1.70 20.67
CA GLY A 321 -10.77 -0.42 21.29
C GLY A 321 -10.90 -0.42 22.82
N LYS A 322 -10.86 -1.59 23.49
CA LYS A 322 -10.97 -1.69 24.96
C LYS A 322 -9.64 -1.61 25.70
N ARG A 323 -8.53 -1.87 25.01
CA ARG A 323 -7.17 -1.84 25.59
C ARG A 323 -6.27 -0.99 24.72
N ILE A 324 -5.35 -0.26 25.37
CA ILE A 324 -4.33 0.56 24.71
C ILE A 324 -3.12 -0.31 24.29
N TYR A 325 -3.09 -1.59 24.69
CA TYR A 325 -2.00 -2.51 24.40
C TYR A 325 -2.52 -3.90 23.99
N ASP A 326 -1.71 -4.58 23.18
CA ASP A 326 -1.91 -5.98 22.81
C ASP A 326 -1.45 -6.92 23.95
N PRO A 327 -2.35 -7.71 24.56
CA PRO A 327 -2.02 -8.56 25.69
C PRO A 327 -0.96 -9.62 25.38
N ALA A 328 -1.02 -10.26 24.21
CA ALA A 328 -0.09 -11.33 23.85
C ALA A 328 1.32 -10.76 23.66
N TYR A 329 1.42 -9.56 23.08
CA TYR A 329 2.68 -8.85 22.95
C TYR A 329 3.26 -8.44 24.30
N VAL A 330 2.44 -7.88 25.21
CA VAL A 330 2.89 -7.49 26.56
C VAL A 330 3.38 -8.70 27.34
N GLN A 331 2.64 -9.81 27.31
CA GLN A 331 3.02 -11.05 27.99
C GLN A 331 4.32 -11.63 27.42
N TYR A 332 4.60 -11.46 26.13
CA TYR A 332 5.85 -11.90 25.53
C TYR A 332 7.04 -11.06 26.03
N ILE A 333 6.92 -9.73 26.03
CA ILE A 333 8.02 -8.86 26.48
C ILE A 333 8.26 -8.93 28.00
N THR A 334 7.25 -9.28 28.80
CA THR A 334 7.41 -9.52 30.24
C THR A 334 7.98 -10.90 30.56
N GLY A 335 8.06 -11.79 29.56
CA GLY A 335 8.54 -13.16 29.70
C GLY A 335 7.48 -14.17 30.15
N ASP A 336 6.21 -13.77 30.24
CA ASP A 336 5.10 -14.66 30.58
C ASP A 336 4.73 -15.58 29.41
N PHE A 337 4.92 -15.13 28.17
CA PHE A 337 4.66 -15.90 26.96
C PHE A 337 5.95 -16.35 26.28
N THR A 338 5.95 -17.59 25.79
CA THR A 338 6.91 -18.08 24.80
C THR A 338 6.47 -17.65 23.39
N GLU A 339 7.36 -17.78 22.41
CA GLU A 339 7.06 -17.54 20.99
C GLU A 339 5.85 -18.38 20.51
N GLU A 340 5.76 -19.63 20.97
CA GLU A 340 4.63 -20.51 20.69
C GLU A 340 3.31 -19.97 21.26
N ASN A 341 3.32 -19.50 22.51
CA ASN A 341 2.14 -18.94 23.16
C ASN A 341 1.65 -17.69 22.40
N VAL A 342 2.58 -16.88 21.89
CA VAL A 342 2.25 -15.73 21.04
C VAL A 342 1.61 -16.19 19.74
N TYR A 343 2.18 -17.19 19.06
CA TYR A 343 1.59 -17.74 17.84
C TYR A 343 0.19 -18.27 18.05
N ASP A 344 -0.04 -19.04 19.11
CA ASP A 344 -1.35 -19.62 19.38
C ASP A 344 -2.37 -18.59 19.90
N ALA A 345 -1.92 -17.49 20.52
CA ALA A 345 -2.79 -16.38 20.90
C ALA A 345 -3.37 -15.63 19.68
N TYR A 346 -2.59 -15.52 18.60
CA TYR A 346 -3.04 -14.88 17.36
C TYR A 346 -3.65 -15.88 16.36
N TYR A 347 -3.12 -17.09 16.32
CA TYR A 347 -3.42 -18.12 15.34
C TYR A 347 -3.54 -19.47 16.05
N PRO A 348 -4.71 -19.77 16.67
CA PRO A 348 -4.89 -20.99 17.43
C PRO A 348 -4.43 -22.25 16.68
N GLY A 349 -3.51 -23.00 17.30
CA GLY A 349 -2.96 -24.25 16.76
C GLY A 349 -1.76 -24.08 15.81
N LEU A 350 -1.40 -22.85 15.43
CA LEU A 350 -0.25 -22.57 14.59
C LEU A 350 1.05 -23.03 15.25
N GLY A 351 1.21 -22.79 16.56
CA GLY A 351 2.42 -23.17 17.30
C GLY A 351 2.71 -24.67 17.16
N ARG A 352 1.68 -25.51 17.33
CA ARG A 352 1.79 -26.98 17.18
C ARG A 352 2.12 -27.39 15.75
N ALA A 353 1.47 -26.79 14.76
CA ALA A 353 1.76 -27.06 13.36
C ALA A 353 3.20 -26.66 12.99
N LEU A 354 3.66 -25.49 13.43
CA LEU A 354 5.02 -25.00 13.21
C LEU A 354 6.07 -25.90 13.86
N ARG A 355 5.82 -26.43 15.07
CA ARG A 355 6.74 -27.43 15.66
C ARG A 355 6.88 -28.66 14.77
N SER A 356 5.77 -29.20 14.27
CA SER A 356 5.78 -30.34 13.35
C SER A 356 6.54 -30.01 12.05
N ILE A 357 6.29 -28.85 11.45
CA ILE A 357 6.96 -28.40 10.22
C ILE A 357 8.46 -28.17 10.44
N ASN A 358 8.84 -27.55 11.56
CA ASN A 358 10.22 -27.17 11.87
C ASN A 358 11.03 -28.30 12.54
N THR A 359 10.46 -29.49 12.70
CA THR A 359 11.22 -30.69 13.12
C THR A 359 12.13 -31.19 11.98
N GLU A 360 11.84 -30.80 10.73
CA GLU A 360 12.58 -31.21 9.54
C GLU A 360 13.01 -29.98 8.75
N ASP A 361 14.23 -29.97 8.20
CA ASP A 361 14.76 -28.81 7.45
C ASP A 361 14.86 -29.06 5.93
N LYS A 362 14.34 -30.20 5.44
CA LYS A 362 14.46 -30.60 4.02
C LYS A 362 13.13 -30.72 3.28
N SER A 363 12.06 -31.06 4.00
CA SER A 363 10.74 -31.28 3.40
C SER A 363 10.20 -29.98 2.80
N LEU A 364 9.74 -30.04 1.55
CA LEU A 364 9.17 -28.90 0.85
C LEU A 364 7.77 -28.60 1.37
N ILE A 365 7.41 -27.31 1.28
CA ILE A 365 6.16 -26.76 1.78
C ILE A 365 5.53 -25.98 0.64
N TYR A 366 4.33 -26.38 0.27
CA TYR A 366 3.54 -25.69 -0.74
C TYR A 366 2.75 -24.59 -0.06
N ASN A 367 2.96 -23.35 -0.47
CA ASN A 367 2.34 -22.19 0.16
C ASN A 367 1.41 -21.46 -0.83
N VAL A 368 0.13 -21.38 -0.48
CA VAL A 368 -0.90 -20.64 -1.21
C VAL A 368 -1.20 -19.36 -0.44
N GLY A 369 -0.52 -18.28 -0.81
CA GLY A 369 -0.66 -16.99 -0.16
C GLY A 369 -0.10 -16.95 1.26
N GLY A 370 -0.49 -15.96 2.05
CA GLY A 370 -0.15 -15.89 3.47
C GLY A 370 1.27 -15.43 3.80
N ARG A 371 1.49 -15.20 5.11
CA ARG A 371 2.74 -14.65 5.67
C ARG A 371 3.50 -15.65 6.55
N PHE A 372 3.12 -16.92 6.55
CA PHE A 372 3.67 -17.92 7.46
C PHE A 372 5.13 -18.30 7.17
N ASN A 373 5.65 -17.89 6.01
CA ASN A 373 7.05 -18.11 5.61
C ASN A 373 8.03 -17.64 6.68
N PHE A 374 7.75 -16.55 7.38
CA PHE A 374 8.64 -15.97 8.40
C PHE A 374 8.77 -16.84 9.67
N PHE A 375 7.86 -17.78 9.89
CA PHE A 375 7.87 -18.68 11.07
C PHE A 375 8.49 -20.05 10.78
N ILE A 376 8.94 -20.28 9.54
CA ILE A 376 9.45 -21.57 9.07
C ILE A 376 10.98 -21.52 8.97
N ARG A 377 11.65 -22.53 9.53
CA ARG A 377 13.11 -22.68 9.42
C ARG A 377 13.52 -23.09 8.02
N ALA A 378 14.62 -22.52 7.52
CA ALA A 378 15.11 -22.72 6.15
C ALA A 378 14.04 -22.43 5.07
N ASN A 379 13.24 -21.39 5.30
CA ASN A 379 12.16 -21.00 4.40
C ASN A 379 12.63 -20.65 2.98
N ASP A 380 13.87 -20.19 2.82
CA ASP A 380 14.53 -19.88 1.55
C ASP A 380 14.68 -21.10 0.63
N LYS A 381 14.74 -22.31 1.22
CA LYS A 381 14.95 -23.57 0.48
C LYS A 381 13.70 -24.43 0.41
N ARG A 382 12.81 -24.32 1.40
CA ARG A 382 11.69 -25.24 1.58
C ARG A 382 10.37 -24.69 1.07
N MET A 383 10.21 -23.36 1.01
CA MET A 383 8.95 -22.74 0.64
C MET A 383 8.82 -22.61 -0.87
N PHE A 384 7.80 -23.26 -1.42
CA PHE A 384 7.33 -23.01 -2.78
C PHE A 384 6.08 -22.14 -2.71
N ASN A 385 6.20 -20.87 -3.12
CA ASN A 385 5.09 -19.92 -3.07
C ASN A 385 4.33 -19.92 -4.40
N ASP A 386 3.06 -20.30 -4.36
CA ASP A 386 2.15 -20.28 -5.51
C ASP A 386 0.97 -19.34 -5.22
N ASN A 387 1.29 -18.05 -5.05
CA ASN A 387 0.33 -17.01 -4.64
C ASN A 387 -0.81 -16.80 -5.65
N GLN A 388 -0.58 -17.14 -6.92
CA GLN A 388 -1.56 -17.00 -8.01
C GLN A 388 -2.17 -18.33 -8.48
N LEU A 389 -1.78 -19.43 -7.82
CA LEU A 389 -2.23 -20.79 -8.11
C LEU A 389 -1.98 -21.23 -9.56
N ASP A 390 -0.92 -20.72 -10.20
CA ASP A 390 -0.59 -21.09 -11.59
C ASP A 390 -0.05 -22.49 -11.66
N PHE A 391 0.91 -22.81 -10.80
CA PHE A 391 1.51 -24.14 -10.75
C PHE A 391 0.44 -25.17 -10.40
N PHE A 392 -0.42 -24.85 -9.44
CA PHE A 392 -1.58 -25.67 -9.12
C PHE A 392 -2.52 -25.85 -10.33
N ASN A 393 -2.86 -24.78 -11.04
CA ASN A 393 -3.78 -24.84 -12.18
C ASN A 393 -3.21 -25.70 -13.32
N GLN A 394 -1.90 -25.63 -13.56
CA GLN A 394 -1.22 -26.51 -14.52
C GLN A 394 -1.29 -27.98 -14.11
N ILE A 395 -1.07 -28.28 -12.82
CA ILE A 395 -1.17 -29.64 -12.29
C ILE A 395 -2.60 -30.18 -12.42
N ILE A 396 -3.61 -29.45 -11.94
CA ILE A 396 -4.99 -29.96 -11.92
C ILE A 396 -5.58 -30.11 -13.34
N THR A 397 -5.09 -29.33 -14.31
CA THR A 397 -5.48 -29.48 -15.72
C THR A 397 -4.94 -30.79 -16.32
N LYS A 398 -3.75 -31.23 -15.88
CA LYS A 398 -3.13 -32.50 -16.32
C LYS A 398 -3.63 -33.71 -15.53
N TYR A 399 -3.86 -33.55 -14.23
CA TYR A 399 -4.27 -34.60 -13.30
C TYR A 399 -5.70 -34.33 -12.82
N LYS A 400 -6.65 -35.11 -13.34
CA LYS A 400 -8.09 -34.84 -13.13
C LYS A 400 -8.60 -35.21 -11.73
N ASN A 401 -7.81 -35.91 -10.91
CA ASN A 401 -8.24 -36.38 -9.60
C ASN A 401 -7.30 -35.92 -8.46
N LYS A 402 -7.89 -35.56 -7.32
CA LYS A 402 -7.22 -35.04 -6.12
C LYS A 402 -6.17 -36.02 -5.57
N GLU A 403 -6.41 -37.33 -5.59
CA GLU A 403 -5.41 -38.30 -5.11
C GLU A 403 -4.16 -38.32 -5.99
N GLN A 404 -4.30 -38.14 -7.31
CA GLN A 404 -3.15 -38.06 -8.22
C GLN A 404 -2.33 -36.79 -7.97
N VAL A 405 -3.01 -35.67 -7.75
CA VAL A 405 -2.36 -34.40 -7.40
C VAL A 405 -1.60 -34.52 -6.08
N THR A 406 -2.24 -35.07 -5.04
CA THR A 406 -1.58 -35.27 -3.74
C THR A 406 -0.40 -36.24 -3.85
N ALA A 407 -0.53 -37.33 -4.62
CA ALA A 407 0.57 -38.26 -4.86
C ALA A 407 1.74 -37.61 -5.62
N LEU A 408 1.45 -36.76 -6.61
CA LEU A 408 2.47 -35.99 -7.34
C LEU A 408 3.21 -35.04 -6.41
N LEU A 409 2.48 -34.27 -5.59
CA LEU A 409 3.08 -33.36 -4.62
C LEU A 409 3.98 -34.12 -3.64
N LYS A 410 3.50 -35.25 -3.12
CA LYS A 410 4.29 -36.15 -2.25
C LYS A 410 5.56 -36.64 -2.94
N ALA A 411 5.45 -37.13 -4.18
CA ALA A 411 6.58 -37.62 -4.97
C ALA A 411 7.60 -36.51 -5.31
N SER A 412 7.14 -35.27 -5.38
CA SER A 412 7.99 -34.08 -5.59
C SER A 412 8.66 -33.58 -4.31
N GLY A 413 8.46 -34.27 -3.17
CA GLY A 413 9.08 -33.91 -1.89
C GLY A 413 8.29 -32.92 -1.05
N PHE A 414 7.07 -32.55 -1.45
CA PHE A 414 6.17 -31.76 -0.61
C PHE A 414 5.60 -32.62 0.51
N ARG A 415 5.66 -32.08 1.73
CA ARG A 415 5.09 -32.71 2.93
C ARG A 415 4.00 -31.89 3.58
N TYR A 416 3.99 -30.58 3.38
CA TYR A 416 3.04 -29.67 3.99
C TYR A 416 2.41 -28.75 2.96
N LEU A 417 1.14 -28.43 3.17
CA LEU A 417 0.42 -27.39 2.44
C LEU A 417 0.01 -26.31 3.44
N ILE A 418 0.26 -25.05 3.10
CA ILE A 418 -0.20 -23.89 3.87
C ILE A 418 -1.12 -23.09 2.94
N VAL A 419 -2.30 -22.75 3.43
CA VAL A 419 -3.29 -21.97 2.67
C VAL A 419 -3.75 -20.77 3.47
N ASP A 420 -3.72 -19.60 2.85
CA ASP A 420 -4.35 -18.38 3.34
C ASP A 420 -5.75 -18.24 2.76
N PHE A 421 -6.77 -18.19 3.63
CA PHE A 421 -8.17 -18.05 3.23
C PHE A 421 -8.50 -16.73 2.56
N ASN A 422 -7.63 -15.72 2.71
CA ASN A 422 -7.78 -14.41 2.10
C ASN A 422 -7.09 -14.29 0.75
N THR A 423 -6.38 -15.31 0.27
CA THR A 423 -5.78 -15.34 -1.07
C THR A 423 -6.73 -14.82 -2.17
N PRO A 424 -8.00 -15.28 -2.28
CA PRO A 424 -8.91 -14.81 -3.33
C PRO A 424 -9.29 -13.33 -3.20
N SER A 425 -9.17 -12.72 -2.01
CA SER A 425 -9.51 -11.30 -1.81
C SER A 425 -8.53 -10.34 -2.52
N GLY A 426 -7.35 -10.85 -2.91
CA GLY A 426 -6.36 -10.08 -3.65
C GLY A 426 -6.71 -9.84 -5.12
N ASP A 427 -7.67 -10.59 -5.67
CA ASP A 427 -8.06 -10.49 -7.06
C ASP A 427 -9.27 -9.56 -7.24
N ARG A 428 -9.00 -8.38 -7.79
CA ARG A 428 -10.03 -7.41 -8.16
C ARG A 428 -10.16 -7.27 -9.68
N THR A 429 -9.60 -8.22 -10.44
CA THR A 429 -9.77 -8.23 -11.90
C THR A 429 -11.23 -8.55 -12.25
N PRO A 430 -11.74 -8.04 -13.40
CA PRO A 430 -13.10 -8.36 -13.83
C PRO A 430 -13.33 -9.87 -14.01
N GLU A 431 -12.29 -10.61 -14.41
CA GLU A 431 -12.37 -12.04 -14.71
C GLU A 431 -12.34 -12.93 -13.46
N GLN A 432 -11.84 -12.44 -12.32
CA GLN A 432 -11.79 -13.17 -11.05
C GLN A 432 -11.08 -14.55 -11.15
N LEU A 433 -10.05 -14.66 -12.00
CA LEU A 433 -9.37 -15.92 -12.30
C LEU A 433 -8.71 -16.56 -11.06
N LEU A 434 -8.16 -15.76 -10.15
CA LEU A 434 -7.59 -16.29 -8.92
C LEU A 434 -8.68 -16.89 -8.03
N VAL A 435 -9.87 -16.29 -8.00
CA VAL A 435 -11.01 -16.82 -7.24
C VAL A 435 -11.42 -18.19 -7.78
N GLU A 436 -11.45 -18.36 -9.11
CA GLU A 436 -11.74 -19.65 -9.73
C GLU A 436 -10.68 -20.72 -9.42
N ARG A 437 -9.40 -20.36 -9.56
CA ARG A 437 -8.28 -21.25 -9.22
C ARG A 437 -8.29 -21.63 -7.74
N TYR A 438 -8.59 -20.66 -6.88
CA TYR A 438 -8.70 -20.86 -5.44
C TYR A 438 -9.85 -21.82 -5.10
N LYS A 439 -11.02 -21.70 -5.76
CA LYS A 439 -12.11 -22.68 -5.62
C LYS A 439 -11.65 -24.09 -5.99
N LYS A 440 -10.94 -24.27 -7.11
CA LYS A 440 -10.36 -25.57 -7.50
C LYS A 440 -9.36 -26.09 -6.45
N PHE A 441 -8.55 -25.21 -5.86
CA PHE A 441 -7.61 -25.58 -4.80
C PHE A 441 -8.34 -26.01 -3.53
N MET A 442 -9.41 -25.31 -3.14
CA MET A 442 -10.24 -25.74 -2.00
C MET A 442 -10.91 -27.10 -2.25
N LEU A 443 -11.28 -27.42 -3.49
CA LEU A 443 -11.78 -28.75 -3.85
C LEU A 443 -10.71 -29.85 -3.72
N LEU A 444 -9.43 -29.55 -3.96
CA LEU A 444 -8.32 -30.47 -3.66
C LEU A 444 -8.27 -30.81 -2.17
N LEU A 445 -8.52 -29.83 -1.30
CA LEU A 445 -8.47 -29.99 0.16
C LEU A 445 -9.72 -30.70 0.73
N TYR A 446 -10.86 -30.60 0.03
CA TYR A 446 -12.13 -31.15 0.47
C TYR A 446 -12.13 -32.68 0.50
N GLU A 447 -12.31 -33.25 1.70
CA GLU A 447 -12.40 -34.71 1.94
C GLU A 447 -11.27 -35.49 1.23
N ASN A 448 -10.05 -34.97 1.25
CA ASN A 448 -8.91 -35.63 0.61
C ASN A 448 -8.23 -36.61 1.60
N PRO A 449 -8.30 -37.93 1.36
CA PRO A 449 -7.77 -38.91 2.30
C PRO A 449 -6.25 -38.83 2.45
N GLY A 450 -5.54 -38.33 1.43
CA GLY A 450 -4.09 -38.12 1.43
C GLY A 450 -3.63 -36.88 2.18
N LEU A 451 -4.56 -36.09 2.73
CA LEU A 451 -4.26 -34.91 3.53
C LEU A 451 -4.75 -35.09 4.97
N GLU A 452 -4.03 -34.45 5.89
CA GLU A 452 -4.36 -34.37 7.31
C GLU A 452 -4.28 -32.91 7.75
N MET A 453 -5.39 -32.35 8.23
CA MET A 453 -5.38 -30.99 8.75
C MET A 453 -4.61 -30.95 10.08
N LEU A 454 -3.55 -30.15 10.14
CA LEU A 454 -2.75 -29.93 11.34
C LEU A 454 -3.29 -28.77 12.19
N ALA A 455 -3.71 -27.69 11.53
CA ALA A 455 -4.21 -26.49 12.19
C ALA A 455 -5.09 -25.65 11.27
N THR A 456 -6.03 -24.93 11.86
CA THR A 456 -6.83 -23.87 11.25
C THR A 456 -7.42 -23.01 12.36
N ASN A 457 -7.60 -21.73 12.10
CA ASN A 457 -8.36 -20.83 12.97
C ASN A 457 -9.78 -20.54 12.43
N ARG A 458 -10.22 -21.21 11.37
CA ARG A 458 -11.62 -21.19 10.89
C ARG A 458 -12.49 -22.03 11.82
N VAL A 459 -13.64 -21.48 12.21
CA VAL A 459 -14.61 -22.15 13.06
C VAL A 459 -15.85 -22.49 12.24
N ILE A 460 -16.22 -23.77 12.26
CA ILE A 460 -17.42 -24.29 11.62
C ILE A 460 -18.39 -24.76 12.69
N LYS A 461 -19.67 -24.73 12.34
CA LYS A 461 -20.74 -25.31 13.13
C LYS A 461 -20.98 -26.74 12.67
N GLU A 462 -20.91 -27.67 13.62
CA GLU A 462 -21.22 -29.08 13.42
C GLU A 462 -22.40 -29.45 14.31
N THR A 463 -23.40 -30.12 13.72
CA THR A 463 -24.53 -30.65 14.48
C THR A 463 -24.36 -32.16 14.59
N SER A 464 -23.96 -32.63 15.76
CA SER A 464 -23.80 -34.06 16.04
C SER A 464 -24.71 -34.45 17.20
N GLY A 465 -25.56 -35.45 16.99
CA GLY A 465 -26.48 -35.94 18.02
C GLY A 465 -27.51 -34.91 18.54
N GLY A 466 -27.85 -33.89 17.74
CA GLY A 466 -28.78 -32.82 18.13
C GLY A 466 -28.17 -31.67 18.93
N ALA A 467 -26.89 -31.75 19.31
CA ALA A 467 -26.16 -30.65 19.93
C ALA A 467 -25.35 -29.88 18.88
N THR A 468 -25.42 -28.55 18.93
CA THR A 468 -24.59 -27.66 18.10
C THR A 468 -23.23 -27.49 18.76
N GLN A 469 -22.16 -27.89 18.08
CA GLN A 469 -20.79 -27.66 18.50
C GLN A 469 -20.06 -26.77 17.51
N TYR A 470 -19.14 -25.95 18.03
CA TYR A 470 -18.28 -25.09 17.23
C TYR A 470 -16.88 -25.68 17.28
N ILE A 471 -16.37 -26.09 16.13
CA ILE A 471 -15.07 -26.76 16.02
C ILE A 471 -14.18 -26.04 15.00
N TYR A 472 -12.87 -26.20 15.16
CA TYR A 472 -11.91 -25.74 14.16
C TYR A 472 -11.94 -26.67 12.95
N GLY A 473 -12.30 -26.14 11.79
CA GLY A 473 -12.45 -26.93 10.57
C GLY A 473 -12.47 -26.05 9.33
N VAL A 474 -12.19 -26.63 8.16
CA VAL A 474 -12.10 -25.87 6.91
C VAL A 474 -13.43 -25.81 6.15
N PHE A 475 -14.23 -26.87 6.24
CA PHE A 475 -15.45 -27.08 5.45
C PHE A 475 -16.63 -27.37 6.38
N GLY A 476 -17.78 -26.74 6.11
CA GLY A 476 -18.99 -26.82 6.93
C GLY A 476 -19.74 -25.49 6.95
N GLU A 477 -20.72 -25.35 7.86
CA GLU A 477 -21.39 -24.06 8.10
C GLU A 477 -20.43 -23.12 8.82
N VAL A 478 -19.76 -22.25 8.06
CA VAL A 478 -18.72 -21.33 8.56
C VAL A 478 -19.32 -20.27 9.47
N GLN A 479 -18.87 -20.24 10.73
CA GLN A 479 -19.23 -19.23 11.73
C GLN A 479 -18.14 -18.17 11.85
N ASP A 480 -16.89 -18.62 11.69
CA ASP A 480 -15.71 -17.80 11.62
C ASP A 480 -14.94 -18.14 10.35
N PRO A 481 -14.75 -17.21 9.39
CA PRO A 481 -14.02 -17.50 8.17
C PRO A 481 -12.55 -17.90 8.38
N GLY A 482 -11.96 -17.60 9.53
CA GLY A 482 -10.54 -17.81 9.81
C GLY A 482 -9.64 -17.06 8.83
N THR A 483 -8.33 -17.31 8.94
CA THR A 483 -7.32 -16.75 8.04
C THR A 483 -6.46 -17.82 7.38
N PHE A 484 -6.34 -19.03 7.94
CA PHE A 484 -5.46 -20.05 7.37
C PHE A 484 -5.88 -21.48 7.67
N ALA A 485 -5.32 -22.41 6.89
CA ALA A 485 -5.21 -23.82 7.26
C ALA A 485 -3.84 -24.40 6.88
N ILE A 486 -3.41 -25.40 7.64
CA ILE A 486 -2.18 -26.17 7.40
C ILE A 486 -2.55 -27.64 7.29
N TYR A 487 -2.05 -28.28 6.25
CA TYR A 487 -2.21 -29.72 6.02
C TYR A 487 -0.85 -30.42 5.95
N ARG A 488 -0.81 -31.66 6.42
CA ARG A 488 0.24 -32.64 6.17
C ARG A 488 -0.19 -33.59 5.07
N ILE A 489 0.69 -33.87 4.14
CA ILE A 489 0.52 -34.93 3.15
C ILE A 489 0.90 -36.26 3.81
N LYS A 490 -0.04 -37.23 3.80
CA LYS A 490 0.14 -38.56 4.41
C LYS A 490 0.99 -39.46 3.53
#